data_AF-Q8AYS9-F1
#
_entry.id   AF-Q8AYS9-F1
#
_cell.length_a   1.000
_cell.length_b   1.000
_cell.length_c   1.000
_cell.angle_alpha   90.00
_cell.angle_beta   90.00
_cell.angle_gamma   90.00
#
_symmetry.space_group_name_H-M   'P 1'
#
loop_
_entity.id
_entity.type
_entity.pdbx_description
1 polymer ?
#
loop_
_entity_poly.entity_id
_entity_poly.type
_entity_poly.pdbx_seq_one_letter_code
_entity_poly.pdbx_strand_id
1 'polypeptide(L)'
;ADTCEDHHSVLLQYRKDARSDSWQLVQSECLPSSINNVGCSPFQFHESTIFSPINSSTWTRVTVQLPDHVSSGATQFRWIQKEGTGERLSWGVDHVYIGEACPGLCSGHGYCTTGLVCICDEGYHGDDCSLSGTDLPSSIKDNFESSSVSQESWQLIQGGGVGSGCGQLSPHAHGDSLYFNGCKMRQAVTKPLDLTRASKIMFVLQIGSVAQTDSCNIALDQADTVDRAVLLQYTVNNGVSWHVIAQHQPKDFIKAQRVSYNIPLEARVKGVMLRWWQPRHEGAGHDQWAL
;
A
#
# COMPACT_ATOMS: atom_id res chain seq x y z
N ALA A 1 -10.19 -11.26 -22.83
CA ALA A 1 -10.41 -11.60 -21.42
C ALA A 1 -9.07 -11.41 -20.74
N ASP A 2 -8.79 -10.17 -20.34
CA ASP A 2 -7.52 -9.81 -19.69
C ASP A 2 -7.57 -10.38 -18.28
N THR A 3 -7.06 -11.59 -18.12
CA THR A 3 -6.79 -12.14 -16.80
C THR A 3 -5.81 -11.18 -16.14
N CYS A 4 -6.22 -10.50 -15.07
CA CYS A 4 -5.36 -9.64 -14.24
C CYS A 4 -4.23 -10.44 -13.53
N GLU A 5 -3.79 -11.56 -14.10
CA GLU A 5 -2.82 -12.46 -13.54
C GLU A 5 -1.43 -11.85 -13.54
N ASP A 6 -0.75 -12.08 -12.42
CA ASP A 6 0.64 -11.74 -12.21
C ASP A 6 1.52 -12.87 -12.71
N HIS A 7 1.69 -12.92 -14.03
CA HIS A 7 2.71 -13.75 -14.65
C HIS A 7 4.11 -13.22 -14.26
N HIS A 8 5.02 -14.12 -13.91
CA HIS A 8 6.44 -13.83 -13.65
C HIS A 8 6.76 -13.00 -12.39
N SER A 9 5.88 -12.98 -11.37
CA SER A 9 6.21 -12.37 -10.07
C SER A 9 7.41 -13.01 -9.39
N VAL A 10 8.17 -12.20 -8.65
CA VAL A 10 9.32 -12.65 -7.86
C VAL A 10 8.90 -12.78 -6.39
N LEU A 11 9.07 -13.97 -5.82
CA LEU A 11 8.72 -14.28 -4.45
C LEU A 11 9.97 -14.21 -3.58
N LEU A 12 9.89 -13.48 -2.47
CA LEU A 12 10.89 -13.55 -1.40
C LEU A 12 10.40 -14.55 -0.34
N GLN A 13 11.18 -15.62 -0.18
CA GLN A 13 10.87 -16.76 0.66
C GLN A 13 11.98 -17.03 1.67
N TYR A 14 11.63 -17.71 2.76
CA TYR A 14 12.57 -18.22 3.76
C TYR A 14 12.37 -19.71 4.04
N ARG A 15 13.41 -20.31 4.64
CA ARG A 15 13.33 -21.60 5.34
C ARG A 15 14.23 -21.58 6.57
N LYS A 16 13.84 -22.33 7.61
CA LYS A 16 14.61 -22.48 8.86
C LYS A 16 15.42 -23.76 8.94
N ASP A 17 14.97 -24.81 8.26
CA ASP A 17 15.65 -26.10 8.21
C ASP A 17 16.28 -26.28 6.83
N ALA A 18 17.61 -26.28 6.78
CA ALA A 18 18.35 -26.47 5.54
C ALA A 18 18.16 -27.87 4.94
N ARG A 19 17.67 -28.85 5.72
CA ARG A 19 17.34 -30.21 5.25
C ARG A 19 15.96 -30.30 4.63
N SER A 20 15.12 -29.29 4.82
CA SER A 20 13.78 -29.22 4.26
C SER A 20 13.78 -28.41 2.95
N ASP A 21 13.05 -28.93 1.97
CA ASP A 21 12.73 -28.20 0.74
C ASP A 21 11.42 -27.38 0.87
N SER A 22 10.89 -27.26 2.09
CA SER A 22 9.75 -26.39 2.37
C SER A 22 10.19 -24.94 2.50
N TRP A 23 9.74 -24.11 1.57
CA TRP A 23 9.96 -22.66 1.57
C TRP A 23 8.63 -21.94 1.78
N GLN A 24 8.66 -20.90 2.62
CA GLN A 24 7.50 -20.08 2.97
C GLN A 24 7.78 -18.62 2.60
N LEU A 25 6.74 -17.82 2.36
CA LEU A 25 6.93 -16.37 2.14
C LEU A 25 7.49 -15.72 3.41
N VAL A 26 8.45 -14.79 3.26
CA VAL A 26 8.98 -14.03 4.41
C VAL A 26 7.86 -13.26 5.11
N GLN A 27 6.93 -12.72 4.35
CA GLN A 27 5.73 -12.07 4.86
C GLN A 27 4.53 -12.55 4.04
N SER A 28 3.57 -13.20 4.71
CA SER A 28 2.28 -13.51 4.11
C SER A 28 1.42 -12.25 4.00
N GLU A 29 0.38 -12.28 3.18
CA GLU A 29 -0.62 -11.20 3.19
C GLU A 29 -1.24 -11.07 4.59
N CYS A 30 -1.41 -9.82 5.04
CA CYS A 30 -2.10 -9.50 6.27
C CYS A 30 -3.25 -8.56 5.93
N LEU A 31 -4.45 -9.11 5.84
CA LEU A 31 -5.71 -8.47 5.46
C LEU A 31 -6.74 -8.61 6.60
N PRO A 32 -7.87 -7.87 6.54
CA PRO A 32 -8.93 -7.97 7.55
C PRO A 32 -9.39 -9.41 7.86
N SER A 33 -9.52 -10.27 6.85
CA SER A 33 -9.92 -11.67 7.02
C SER A 33 -8.85 -12.53 7.72
N SER A 34 -7.58 -12.14 7.61
CA SER A 34 -6.43 -12.93 8.05
C SER A 34 -5.85 -12.48 9.40
N ILE A 35 -6.58 -11.67 10.17
CA ILE A 35 -6.14 -11.14 11.47
C ILE A 35 -5.72 -12.22 12.48
N ASN A 36 -6.28 -13.42 12.36
CA ASN A 36 -5.95 -14.56 13.23
C ASN A 36 -4.67 -15.30 12.79
N ASN A 37 -4.08 -14.95 11.64
CA ASN A 37 -2.86 -15.57 11.18
C ASN A 37 -1.65 -15.05 11.96
N VAL A 38 -0.68 -15.95 12.17
CA VAL A 38 0.57 -15.60 12.85
C VAL A 38 1.30 -14.49 12.08
N GLY A 39 1.68 -13.43 12.78
CA GLY A 39 2.36 -12.28 12.18
C GLY A 39 1.45 -11.26 11.52
N CYS A 40 0.13 -11.44 11.54
CA CYS A 40 -0.81 -10.43 11.09
C CYS A 40 -1.34 -9.58 12.26
N SER A 41 -1.33 -8.26 12.10
CA SER A 41 -1.83 -7.31 13.11
C SER A 41 -2.99 -6.50 12.53
N PRO A 42 -4.11 -6.32 13.26
CA PRO A 42 -5.21 -5.45 12.82
C PRO A 42 -4.80 -4.00 12.60
N PHE A 43 -3.65 -3.60 13.17
CA PHE A 43 -3.14 -2.25 13.09
C PHE A 43 -2.19 -2.05 11.91
N GLN A 44 -1.76 -3.12 11.23
CA GLN A 44 -0.76 -3.08 10.16
C GLN A 44 -1.09 -4.08 9.04
N PHE A 45 -2.06 -3.75 8.20
CA PHE A 45 -2.34 -4.54 6.99
C PHE A 45 -1.33 -4.24 5.89
N HIS A 46 -0.89 -5.29 5.19
CA HIS A 46 0.13 -5.22 4.16
C HIS A 46 -0.02 -6.35 3.15
N GLU A 47 0.53 -6.12 1.96
CA GLU A 47 0.72 -7.14 0.93
C GLU A 47 1.73 -8.22 1.38
N SER A 48 1.73 -9.32 0.65
CA SER A 48 2.73 -10.38 0.81
C SER A 48 4.07 -10.00 0.16
N THR A 49 5.15 -10.72 0.48
CA THR A 49 6.46 -10.57 -0.18
C THR A 49 6.50 -11.20 -1.58
N ILE A 50 5.53 -10.82 -2.42
CA ILE A 50 5.38 -11.17 -3.82
C ILE A 50 5.47 -9.87 -4.63
N PHE A 51 6.48 -9.76 -5.48
CA PHE A 51 6.76 -8.56 -6.25
C PHE A 51 6.30 -8.74 -7.71
N SER A 52 5.26 -8.01 -8.09
CA SER A 52 4.73 -7.99 -9.46
C SER A 52 5.60 -7.15 -10.39
N PRO A 53 5.82 -7.55 -11.66
CA PRO A 53 6.54 -6.76 -12.65
C PRO A 53 5.97 -5.35 -12.88
N ILE A 54 4.65 -5.18 -12.71
CA ILE A 54 3.99 -3.88 -12.92
C ILE A 54 4.30 -2.90 -11.79
N ASN A 55 4.51 -3.40 -10.58
CA ASN A 55 4.83 -2.57 -9.43
C ASN A 55 6.33 -2.22 -9.36
N SER A 56 7.17 -2.89 -10.14
CA SER A 56 8.64 -2.79 -10.10
C SER A 56 9.25 -2.55 -11.49
N SER A 57 8.63 -1.70 -12.30
CA SER A 57 9.15 -1.32 -13.63
C SER A 57 10.43 -0.47 -13.56
N THR A 58 10.74 0.07 -12.39
CA THR A 58 11.97 0.80 -12.06
C THR A 58 12.62 0.23 -10.81
N TRP A 59 13.90 0.53 -10.59
CA TRP A 59 14.60 0.19 -9.35
C TRP A 59 13.85 0.74 -8.15
N THR A 60 13.34 -0.17 -7.31
CA THR A 60 12.53 0.14 -6.15
C THR A 60 13.15 -0.52 -4.93
N ARG A 61 13.47 0.27 -3.91
CA ARG A 61 13.98 -0.27 -2.64
C ARG A 61 12.82 -0.85 -1.83
N VAL A 62 12.96 -2.10 -1.43
CA VAL A 62 12.00 -2.78 -0.54
C VAL A 62 12.68 -3.03 0.79
N THR A 63 12.07 -2.54 1.87
CA THR A 63 12.54 -2.78 3.24
C THR A 63 11.47 -3.60 3.96
N VAL A 64 11.84 -4.79 4.42
CA VAL A 64 10.93 -5.68 5.15
C VAL A 64 11.47 -5.83 6.57
N GLN A 65 10.67 -5.44 7.56
CA GLN A 65 10.96 -5.81 8.94
C GLN A 65 10.71 -7.31 9.10
N LEU A 66 11.76 -8.08 9.37
CA LEU A 66 11.65 -9.53 9.50
C LEU A 66 10.69 -9.89 10.65
N PRO A 67 9.62 -10.66 10.39
CA PRO A 67 8.76 -11.14 11.47
C PRO A 67 9.51 -12.07 12.43
N ASP A 68 9.17 -12.04 13.71
CA ASP A 68 9.83 -12.87 14.74
C ASP A 68 9.81 -14.36 14.40
N HIS A 69 8.71 -14.83 13.79
CA HIS A 69 8.54 -16.21 13.39
C HIS A 69 9.44 -16.61 12.20
N VAL A 70 10.11 -15.68 11.53
CA VAL A 70 11.11 -15.97 10.48
C VAL A 70 12.49 -16.20 11.11
N SER A 71 12.77 -15.60 12.27
CA SER A 71 14.09 -15.67 12.91
C SER A 71 14.45 -17.08 13.41
N SER A 72 15.69 -17.49 13.14
CA SER A 72 16.31 -18.73 13.63
C SER A 72 17.83 -18.60 13.51
N GLY A 73 18.60 -19.46 14.18
CA GLY A 73 20.06 -19.46 14.09
C GLY A 73 20.64 -19.78 12.69
N ALA A 74 19.83 -20.24 11.74
CA ALA A 74 20.27 -20.62 10.40
C ALA A 74 19.17 -20.39 9.34
N THR A 75 18.48 -19.25 9.38
CA THR A 75 17.44 -18.92 8.39
C THR A 75 18.07 -18.61 7.04
N GLN A 76 17.55 -19.23 5.98
CA GLN A 76 17.96 -18.97 4.60
C GLN A 76 16.86 -18.24 3.86
N PHE A 77 17.25 -17.31 2.98
CA PHE A 77 16.35 -16.55 2.13
C PHE A 77 16.59 -16.89 0.66
N ARG A 78 15.54 -16.82 -0.16
CA ARG A 78 15.66 -16.90 -1.61
C ARG A 78 14.70 -15.94 -2.30
N TRP A 79 15.12 -15.44 -3.45
CA TRP A 79 14.26 -14.82 -4.44
C TRP A 79 14.04 -15.84 -5.55
N ILE A 80 12.77 -16.12 -5.86
CA ILE A 80 12.41 -17.08 -6.90
C ILE A 80 11.28 -16.52 -7.75
N GLN A 81 11.50 -16.49 -9.06
CA GLN A 81 10.45 -16.11 -10.01
C GLN A 81 9.46 -17.27 -10.16
N LYS A 82 8.17 -16.98 -10.00
CA LYS A 82 7.11 -17.96 -10.24
C LYS A 82 7.14 -18.39 -11.70
N GLU A 83 7.02 -19.70 -11.94
CA GLU A 83 6.80 -20.20 -13.29
C GLU A 83 5.48 -19.63 -13.84
N GLY A 84 5.56 -19.01 -15.01
CA GLY A 84 4.44 -18.41 -15.71
C GLY A 84 4.42 -18.89 -17.16
N THR A 85 3.24 -18.87 -17.75
CA THR A 85 3.06 -19.06 -19.20
C THR A 85 3.53 -17.82 -19.94
N GLY A 86 4.33 -17.98 -21.00
CA GLY A 86 4.83 -16.86 -21.81
C GLY A 86 6.34 -16.64 -21.70
N GLU A 87 6.82 -15.52 -22.26
CA GLU A 87 8.24 -15.15 -22.22
C GLU A 87 8.67 -14.76 -20.81
N ARG A 88 9.75 -15.37 -20.30
CA ARG A 88 10.29 -15.05 -18.98
C ARG A 88 10.78 -13.60 -18.96
N LEU A 89 10.19 -12.80 -18.08
CA LEU A 89 10.64 -11.44 -17.83
C LEU A 89 11.94 -11.46 -17.00
N SER A 90 12.94 -10.72 -17.46
CA SER A 90 14.18 -10.50 -16.70
C SER A 90 13.90 -9.69 -15.43
N TRP A 91 14.60 -10.03 -14.36
CA TRP A 91 14.55 -9.32 -13.08
C TRP A 91 15.95 -9.27 -12.46
N GLY A 92 16.16 -8.29 -11.59
CA GLY A 92 17.43 -8.08 -10.90
C GLY A 92 17.18 -7.69 -9.44
N VAL A 93 18.14 -8.04 -8.58
CA VAL A 93 18.20 -7.60 -7.19
C VAL A 93 19.58 -7.04 -6.97
N ASP A 94 19.68 -5.93 -6.23
CA ASP A 94 20.92 -5.26 -5.93
C ASP A 94 20.88 -4.70 -4.50
N HIS A 95 22.05 -4.41 -3.93
CA HIS A 95 22.22 -3.84 -2.58
C HIS A 95 21.48 -4.61 -1.47
N VAL A 96 21.59 -5.95 -1.47
CA VAL A 96 20.95 -6.81 -0.47
C VAL A 96 21.60 -6.65 0.91
N TYR A 97 20.80 -6.23 1.89
CA TYR A 97 21.15 -6.24 3.30
C TYR A 97 20.14 -7.08 4.09
N ILE A 98 20.63 -8.09 4.80
CA ILE A 98 19.85 -8.92 5.72
C ILE A 98 20.64 -8.98 7.03
N GLY A 99 20.10 -8.39 8.09
CA GLY A 99 20.79 -8.29 9.36
C GLY A 99 19.98 -7.57 10.42
N GLU A 100 20.67 -7.11 11.45
CA GLU A 100 20.09 -6.29 12.51
C GLU A 100 19.50 -4.99 11.95
N ALA A 101 18.38 -4.55 12.51
CA ALA A 101 17.73 -3.34 12.06
C ALA A 101 18.54 -2.09 12.45
N CYS A 102 18.86 -1.25 11.47
CA CYS A 102 19.34 0.10 11.73
C CYS A 102 18.26 0.94 12.46
N PRO A 103 18.65 2.03 13.16
CA PRO A 103 17.71 2.95 13.82
C PRO A 103 16.60 3.38 12.86
N GLY A 104 15.34 3.19 13.29
CA GLY A 104 14.15 3.57 12.53
C GLY A 104 14.03 2.91 11.14
N LEU A 105 14.77 1.84 10.84
CA LEU A 105 14.93 1.30 9.48
C LEU A 105 15.33 2.39 8.47
N CYS A 106 16.20 3.30 8.90
CA CYS A 106 16.62 4.49 8.16
C CYS A 106 15.45 5.36 7.68
N SER A 107 14.33 5.33 8.42
CA SER A 107 13.09 6.06 8.13
C SER A 107 12.55 5.82 6.71
N GLY A 108 12.99 4.74 6.05
CA GLY A 108 12.75 4.48 4.63
C GLY A 108 13.41 5.47 3.65
N HIS A 109 14.28 6.36 4.14
CA HIS A 109 15.03 7.39 3.41
C HIS A 109 16.54 7.09 3.38
N GLY A 110 16.89 5.81 3.40
CA GLY A 110 18.27 5.35 3.32
C GLY A 110 18.32 3.84 3.34
N TYR A 111 19.54 3.31 3.44
CA TYR A 111 19.78 1.88 3.56
C TYR A 111 20.79 1.57 4.68
N CYS A 112 20.62 0.39 5.25
CA CYS A 112 21.47 -0.09 6.34
C CYS A 112 22.74 -0.74 5.78
N THR A 113 23.85 -0.58 6.49
CA THR A 113 25.13 -1.20 6.16
C THR A 113 25.68 -1.99 7.35
N THR A 114 26.76 -2.74 7.15
CA THR A 114 27.49 -3.37 8.24
C THR A 114 27.97 -2.32 9.25
N GLY A 115 27.40 -2.34 10.46
CA GLY A 115 27.73 -1.39 11.54
C GLY A 115 26.54 -0.67 12.18
N LEU A 116 25.30 -1.01 11.84
CA LEU A 116 24.07 -0.36 12.35
C LEU A 116 24.00 1.14 12.04
N VAL A 117 24.61 1.55 10.92
CA VAL A 117 24.61 2.94 10.43
C VAL A 117 23.77 3.06 9.17
N CYS A 118 22.90 4.07 9.15
CA CYS A 118 22.13 4.44 7.98
C CYS A 118 22.95 5.28 7.01
N ILE A 119 22.94 4.89 5.74
CA ILE A 119 23.40 5.74 4.64
C ILE A 119 22.16 6.37 4.01
N CYS A 120 22.01 7.68 4.18
CA CYS A 120 20.82 8.40 3.77
C CYS A 120 20.78 8.71 2.27
N ASP A 121 19.58 8.72 1.73
CA ASP A 121 19.30 9.19 0.38
C ASP A 121 19.55 10.70 0.26
N GLU A 122 19.67 11.19 -0.97
CA GLU A 122 19.86 12.60 -1.25
C GLU A 122 18.75 13.47 -0.62
N GLY A 123 19.16 14.50 0.12
CA GLY A 123 18.25 15.43 0.81
C GLY A 123 17.84 14.99 2.23
N TYR A 124 18.17 13.76 2.63
CA TYR A 124 17.90 13.22 3.96
C TYR A 124 19.18 13.09 4.80
N HIS A 125 19.06 13.25 6.11
CA HIS A 125 20.19 13.23 7.05
C HIS A 125 19.73 12.88 8.47
N GLY A 126 20.70 12.81 9.40
CA GLY A 126 20.51 12.31 10.76
C GLY A 126 20.85 10.83 10.89
N ASP A 127 20.88 10.32 12.12
CA ASP A 127 21.31 8.94 12.41
C ASP A 127 20.36 7.87 11.84
N ASP A 128 19.09 8.25 11.61
CA ASP A 128 18.02 7.41 11.07
C ASP A 128 17.43 7.94 9.76
N CYS A 129 18.06 8.93 9.12
CA CYS A 129 17.59 9.58 7.89
C CYS A 129 16.19 10.22 7.94
N SER A 130 15.68 10.54 9.13
CA SER A 130 14.36 11.16 9.29
C SER A 130 14.32 12.66 8.96
N LEU A 131 15.48 13.34 8.94
CA LEU A 131 15.55 14.78 8.78
C LEU A 131 15.69 15.16 7.30
N SER A 132 14.87 16.09 6.83
CA SER A 132 15.01 16.75 5.53
C SER A 132 14.98 18.26 5.68
N GLY A 133 15.71 18.97 4.81
CA GLY A 133 15.70 20.44 4.74
C GLY A 133 14.53 21.01 3.93
N THR A 134 13.65 20.16 3.41
CA THR A 134 12.55 20.54 2.53
C THR A 134 11.31 20.91 3.32
N ASP A 135 10.67 22.02 2.96
CA ASP A 135 9.39 22.40 3.52
C ASP A 135 8.29 21.49 2.98
N LEU A 136 7.61 20.76 3.87
CA LEU A 136 6.51 19.87 3.52
C LEU A 136 5.18 20.61 3.57
N PRO A 137 4.25 20.33 2.64
CA PRO A 137 2.90 20.88 2.71
C PRO A 137 2.20 20.40 3.97
N SER A 138 1.53 21.32 4.66
CA SER A 138 0.78 21.02 5.91
C SER A 138 -0.68 20.63 5.67
N SER A 139 -1.11 20.64 4.41
CA SER A 139 -2.46 20.26 4.00
C SER A 139 -2.47 19.82 2.54
N ILE A 140 -3.35 18.88 2.23
CA ILE A 140 -3.72 18.48 0.88
C ILE A 140 -5.21 18.80 0.67
N LYS A 141 -5.55 19.31 -0.51
CA LYS A 141 -6.94 19.45 -0.94
C LYS A 141 -7.01 19.17 -2.43
N ASP A 142 -7.75 18.15 -2.78
CA ASP A 142 -8.01 17.77 -4.16
C ASP A 142 -9.51 17.51 -4.31
N ASN A 143 -10.11 18.06 -5.35
CA ASN A 143 -11.51 17.82 -5.71
C ASN A 143 -11.62 17.00 -7.00
N PHE A 144 -10.49 16.63 -7.61
CA PHE A 144 -10.42 15.77 -8.80
C PHE A 144 -11.19 16.29 -10.02
N GLU A 145 -11.43 17.60 -10.12
CA GLU A 145 -12.09 18.22 -11.29
C GLU A 145 -11.11 18.50 -12.44
N SER A 146 -9.81 18.28 -12.23
CA SER A 146 -8.80 18.38 -13.28
C SER A 146 -8.72 17.09 -14.08
N SER A 147 -8.37 17.18 -15.37
CA SER A 147 -8.23 16.01 -16.25
C SER A 147 -7.18 14.97 -15.79
N SER A 148 -6.36 15.32 -14.80
CA SER A 148 -5.37 14.43 -14.19
C SER A 148 -5.19 14.78 -12.71
N VAL A 149 -4.66 13.83 -11.95
CA VAL A 149 -4.38 13.98 -10.52
C VAL A 149 -3.20 14.93 -10.29
N SER A 150 -3.30 15.81 -9.27
CA SER A 150 -2.24 16.77 -8.97
C SER A 150 -0.93 16.09 -8.56
N GLN A 151 0.11 16.28 -9.36
CA GLN A 151 1.47 15.80 -9.06
C GLN A 151 2.11 16.53 -7.87
N GLU A 152 1.51 17.60 -7.35
CA GLU A 152 1.96 18.28 -6.13
C GLU A 152 1.43 17.59 -4.87
N SER A 153 0.27 16.94 -4.98
CA SER A 153 -0.46 16.37 -3.84
C SER A 153 -0.24 14.87 -3.69
N TRP A 154 -0.12 14.15 -4.81
CA TRP A 154 -0.09 12.70 -4.83
C TRP A 154 1.27 12.17 -5.28
N GLN A 155 1.84 11.27 -4.48
CA GLN A 155 3.09 10.60 -4.79
C GLN A 155 2.89 9.46 -5.78
N LEU A 156 1.81 8.71 -5.61
CA LEU A 156 1.54 7.50 -6.38
C LEU A 156 0.03 7.25 -6.48
N ILE A 157 -0.46 7.07 -7.70
CA ILE A 157 -1.80 6.54 -7.99
C ILE A 157 -1.61 5.26 -8.80
N GLN A 158 -2.19 4.16 -8.36
CA GLN A 158 -2.18 2.88 -9.06
C GLN A 158 -3.60 2.33 -9.18
N GLY A 159 -3.92 1.74 -10.32
CA GLY A 159 -5.22 1.10 -10.56
C GLY A 159 -6.40 2.06 -10.65
N GLY A 160 -6.16 3.37 -10.78
CA GLY A 160 -7.19 4.39 -10.85
C GLY A 160 -6.73 5.68 -11.53
N GLY A 161 -7.67 6.60 -11.73
CA GLY A 161 -7.47 7.89 -12.35
C GLY A 161 -8.69 8.78 -12.18
N VAL A 162 -8.60 10.03 -12.61
CA VAL A 162 -9.75 10.94 -12.56
C VAL A 162 -10.83 10.46 -13.51
N GLY A 163 -12.07 10.38 -13.04
CA GLY A 163 -13.24 10.13 -13.86
C GLY A 163 -14.53 9.95 -13.07
N SER A 164 -15.58 9.58 -13.80
CA SER A 164 -16.96 9.54 -13.31
C SER A 164 -17.54 8.12 -13.27
N GLY A 165 -16.71 7.08 -13.08
CA GLY A 165 -17.14 5.68 -13.22
C GLY A 165 -18.25 5.26 -12.24
N CYS A 166 -18.19 5.74 -11.01
CA CYS A 166 -19.25 5.60 -9.99
C CYS A 166 -20.30 6.73 -10.01
N GLY A 167 -20.27 7.57 -11.04
CA GLY A 167 -21.08 8.79 -11.12
C GLY A 167 -20.63 9.84 -10.10
N GLN A 168 -21.50 10.81 -9.85
CA GLN A 168 -21.25 11.81 -8.81
C GLN A 168 -21.43 11.18 -7.43
N LEU A 169 -20.52 11.48 -6.50
CA LEU A 169 -20.58 11.05 -5.10
C LEU A 169 -21.63 11.86 -4.29
N SER A 170 -22.85 11.91 -4.81
CA SER A 170 -23.97 12.68 -4.30
C SER A 170 -24.55 12.09 -3.01
N PRO A 171 -24.97 12.91 -2.03
CA PRO A 171 -25.05 14.38 -2.07
C PRO A 171 -23.78 15.09 -1.56
N HIS A 172 -22.67 14.37 -1.39
CA HIS A 172 -21.53 14.87 -0.61
C HIS A 172 -20.42 15.49 -1.47
N ALA A 173 -20.30 15.09 -2.73
CA ALA A 173 -19.44 15.70 -3.73
C ALA A 173 -20.08 15.61 -5.12
N HIS A 174 -19.61 16.45 -6.03
CA HIS A 174 -20.14 16.62 -7.39
C HIS A 174 -18.98 16.69 -8.37
N GLY A 175 -19.25 16.32 -9.61
CA GLY A 175 -18.24 16.32 -10.68
C GLY A 175 -17.51 14.98 -10.77
N ASP A 176 -16.24 15.05 -11.15
CA ASP A 176 -15.37 13.89 -11.29
C ASP A 176 -14.83 13.45 -9.92
N SER A 177 -14.23 12.27 -9.89
CA SER A 177 -13.69 11.65 -8.67
C SER A 177 -12.41 10.93 -8.99
N LEU A 178 -11.64 10.57 -7.97
CA LEU A 178 -10.55 9.63 -8.15
C LEU A 178 -11.13 8.21 -8.15
N TYR A 179 -11.24 7.62 -9.34
CA TYR A 179 -11.96 6.38 -9.59
C TYR A 179 -11.02 5.22 -9.87
N PHE A 180 -11.22 4.10 -9.16
CA PHE A 180 -10.38 2.91 -9.22
C PHE A 180 -11.12 1.74 -9.86
N ASN A 181 -10.67 1.35 -11.05
CA ASN A 181 -11.22 0.22 -11.81
C ASN A 181 -10.15 -0.64 -12.49
N GLY A 182 -8.86 -0.32 -12.29
CA GLY A 182 -7.76 -1.02 -12.92
C GLY A 182 -7.57 -2.44 -12.38
N CYS A 183 -6.72 -3.22 -13.05
CA CYS A 183 -6.21 -4.47 -12.51
C CYS A 183 -5.15 -4.19 -11.42
N LYS A 184 -4.83 -5.23 -10.63
CA LYS A 184 -3.72 -5.27 -9.67
C LYS A 184 -3.85 -4.20 -8.57
N MET A 185 -2.74 -3.59 -8.16
CA MET A 185 -2.73 -2.67 -7.02
C MET A 185 -3.64 -1.46 -7.28
N ARG A 186 -4.61 -1.26 -6.39
CA ARG A 186 -5.47 -0.06 -6.35
C ARG A 186 -5.14 0.75 -5.12
N GLN A 187 -4.35 1.81 -5.29
CA GLN A 187 -3.99 2.70 -4.19
C GLN A 187 -3.79 4.14 -4.62
N ALA A 188 -4.04 5.06 -3.68
CA ALA A 188 -3.62 6.44 -3.74
C ALA A 188 -2.71 6.74 -2.55
N VAL A 189 -1.53 7.28 -2.80
CA VAL A 189 -0.56 7.68 -1.77
C VAL A 189 -0.27 9.16 -1.92
N THR A 190 -0.39 9.92 -0.83
CA THR A 190 -0.06 11.35 -0.82
C THR A 190 1.45 11.55 -0.89
N LYS A 191 1.89 12.75 -1.29
CA LYS A 191 3.25 13.19 -0.95
C LYS A 191 3.43 13.28 0.57
N PRO A 192 4.68 13.28 1.08
CA PRO A 192 4.95 13.51 2.49
C PRO A 192 4.39 14.86 2.97
N LEU A 193 3.71 14.85 4.11
CA LEU A 193 3.02 15.99 4.70
C LEU A 193 3.63 16.36 6.06
N ASP A 194 3.53 17.64 6.43
CA ASP A 194 3.72 18.08 7.82
C ASP A 194 2.38 18.05 8.56
N LEU A 195 2.14 16.99 9.33
CA LEU A 195 0.91 16.80 10.08
C LEU A 195 1.03 17.21 11.56
N THR A 196 2.10 17.90 11.94
CA THR A 196 2.32 18.33 13.34
C THR A 196 1.19 19.18 13.91
N ARG A 197 0.54 20.00 13.06
CA ARG A 197 -0.60 20.86 13.41
C ARG A 197 -1.92 20.43 12.76
N ALA A 198 -1.91 19.36 11.98
CA ALA A 198 -3.11 18.86 11.31
C ALA A 198 -4.02 18.17 12.34
N SER A 199 -5.33 18.35 12.18
CA SER A 199 -6.32 17.80 13.11
C SER A 199 -7.16 16.69 12.51
N LYS A 200 -7.53 16.80 11.23
CA LYS A 200 -8.51 15.93 10.59
C LYS A 200 -8.13 15.50 9.18
N ILE A 201 -8.58 14.30 8.83
CA ILE A 201 -8.64 13.77 7.47
C ILE A 201 -10.12 13.72 7.09
N MET A 202 -10.49 14.29 5.95
CA MET A 202 -11.87 14.33 5.46
C MET A 202 -11.93 14.01 3.98
N PHE A 203 -12.84 13.12 3.60
CA PHE A 203 -13.07 12.74 2.20
C PHE A 203 -14.48 12.17 2.04
N VAL A 204 -14.89 12.01 0.79
CA VAL A 204 -16.11 11.28 0.42
C VAL A 204 -15.67 9.97 -0.19
N LEU A 205 -16.35 8.87 0.12
CA LEU A 205 -16.00 7.56 -0.42
C LEU A 205 -17.27 6.83 -0.85
N GLN A 206 -17.17 6.12 -1.98
CA GLN A 206 -18.15 5.15 -2.41
C GLN A 206 -17.45 3.89 -2.91
N ILE A 207 -17.94 2.70 -2.51
CA ILE A 207 -17.44 1.39 -2.92
C ILE A 207 -18.58 0.64 -3.60
N GLY A 208 -18.47 0.45 -4.90
CA GLY A 208 -19.53 -0.07 -5.75
C GLY A 208 -20.76 0.83 -5.76
N SER A 209 -21.89 0.30 -6.24
CA SER A 209 -23.15 1.02 -6.24
C SER A 209 -24.31 0.09 -5.95
N VAL A 210 -25.39 0.64 -5.40
CA VAL A 210 -26.65 -0.11 -5.19
C VAL A 210 -27.21 -0.64 -6.52
N ALA A 211 -27.00 0.08 -7.61
CA ALA A 211 -27.43 -0.33 -8.95
C ALA A 211 -26.57 -1.44 -9.57
N GLN A 212 -25.38 -1.72 -9.00
CA GLN A 212 -24.44 -2.74 -9.49
C GLN A 212 -24.15 -2.61 -10.99
N THR A 213 -23.82 -1.39 -11.44
CA THR A 213 -23.52 -1.12 -12.85
C THR A 213 -22.17 -1.71 -13.25
N ASP A 214 -21.97 -1.94 -14.55
CA ASP A 214 -20.67 -2.40 -15.09
C ASP A 214 -19.51 -1.46 -14.72
N SER A 215 -19.79 -0.17 -14.58
CA SER A 215 -18.81 0.85 -14.19
C SER A 215 -18.65 1.03 -12.68
N CYS A 216 -19.52 0.45 -11.85
CA CYS A 216 -19.43 0.61 -10.40
C CYS A 216 -20.24 -0.50 -9.70
N ASN A 217 -19.61 -1.65 -9.55
CA ASN A 217 -20.15 -2.85 -8.89
C ASN A 217 -19.25 -3.29 -7.74
N ILE A 218 -19.75 -4.21 -6.91
CA ILE A 218 -19.01 -4.82 -5.80
C ILE A 218 -19.67 -6.14 -5.42
N ALA A 219 -18.86 -7.19 -5.24
CA ALA A 219 -19.34 -8.49 -4.77
C ALA A 219 -19.54 -8.48 -3.24
N LEU A 220 -20.80 -8.32 -2.80
CA LEU A 220 -21.16 -8.24 -1.37
C LEU A 220 -21.36 -9.60 -0.68
N ASP A 221 -21.57 -10.66 -1.47
CA ASP A 221 -21.95 -11.99 -0.96
C ASP A 221 -20.77 -12.98 -0.93
N GLN A 222 -19.55 -12.51 -1.12
CA GLN A 222 -18.35 -13.35 -1.15
C GLN A 222 -17.76 -13.51 0.26
N ALA A 223 -17.12 -14.66 0.52
CA ALA A 223 -16.48 -14.90 1.81
C ALA A 223 -15.33 -13.91 2.10
N ASP A 224 -14.72 -13.37 1.05
CA ASP A 224 -13.62 -12.41 1.09
C ASP A 224 -14.07 -10.93 1.01
N THR A 225 -15.38 -10.64 1.08
CA THR A 225 -15.91 -9.27 0.97
C THR A 225 -15.28 -8.30 1.98
N VAL A 226 -14.85 -8.78 3.16
CA VAL A 226 -14.15 -7.95 4.16
C VAL A 226 -12.79 -7.44 3.68
N ASP A 227 -12.13 -8.16 2.78
CA ASP A 227 -10.85 -7.79 2.19
C ASP A 227 -11.01 -6.88 0.96
N ARG A 228 -12.24 -6.72 0.46
CA ARG A 228 -12.59 -5.77 -0.61
C ARG A 228 -12.84 -4.34 -0.09
N ALA A 229 -12.68 -4.15 1.22
CA ALA A 229 -12.73 -2.86 1.88
C ALA A 229 -11.65 -1.90 1.35
N VAL A 230 -11.91 -0.61 1.47
CA VAL A 230 -10.88 0.42 1.25
C VAL A 230 -10.27 0.79 2.60
N LEU A 231 -8.97 0.56 2.74
CA LEU A 231 -8.21 0.84 3.95
C LEU A 231 -7.60 2.24 3.87
N LEU A 232 -7.81 3.04 4.92
CA LEU A 232 -7.06 4.28 5.14
C LEU A 232 -5.90 3.99 6.09
N GLN A 233 -4.69 4.26 5.64
CA GLN A 233 -3.46 4.02 6.39
C GLN A 233 -2.54 5.25 6.38
N TYR A 234 -1.60 5.28 7.31
CA TYR A 234 -0.50 6.24 7.31
C TYR A 234 0.85 5.54 7.50
N THR A 235 1.91 6.20 7.07
CA THR A 235 3.29 5.81 7.34
C THR A 235 4.09 7.01 7.81
N VAL A 236 5.04 6.76 8.71
CA VAL A 236 5.99 7.75 9.23
C VAL A 236 7.43 7.43 8.82
N ASN A 237 7.63 6.38 8.02
CA ASN A 237 8.92 5.84 7.63
C ASN A 237 8.93 5.50 6.13
N ASN A 238 8.43 6.44 5.32
CA ASN A 238 8.45 6.37 3.86
C ASN A 238 7.89 5.05 3.27
N GLY A 239 6.84 4.50 3.88
CA GLY A 239 6.14 3.31 3.38
C GLY A 239 6.77 1.97 3.75
N VAL A 240 7.79 1.96 4.62
CA VAL A 240 8.35 0.71 5.18
C VAL A 240 7.31 -0.04 6.01
N SER A 241 6.56 0.68 6.86
CA SER A 241 5.39 0.14 7.55
C SER A 241 4.19 1.08 7.43
N TRP A 242 3.00 0.48 7.32
CA TRP A 242 1.73 1.20 7.20
C TRP A 242 0.81 0.86 8.37
N HIS A 243 0.29 1.89 9.02
CA HIS A 243 -0.59 1.79 10.18
C HIS A 243 -2.02 2.14 9.79
N VAL A 244 -2.99 1.36 10.26
CA VAL A 244 -4.41 1.51 9.93
C VAL A 244 -5.04 2.65 10.73
N ILE A 245 -5.68 3.58 10.04
CA ILE A 245 -6.54 4.62 10.64
C ILE A 245 -8.00 4.14 10.65
N ALA A 246 -8.46 3.63 9.50
CA ALA A 246 -9.85 3.22 9.32
C ALA A 246 -9.98 2.15 8.21
N GLN A 247 -11.02 1.34 8.34
CA GLN A 247 -11.42 0.34 7.34
C GLN A 247 -12.83 0.68 6.86
N HIS A 248 -13.02 0.78 5.55
CA HIS A 248 -14.30 1.16 4.95
C HIS A 248 -14.91 -0.06 4.26
N GLN A 249 -15.87 -0.69 4.92
CA GLN A 249 -16.49 -1.92 4.43
C GLN A 249 -17.48 -1.63 3.30
N PRO A 250 -17.54 -2.45 2.23
CA PRO A 250 -18.33 -2.11 1.07
C PRO A 250 -19.84 -1.95 1.34
N LYS A 251 -20.39 -2.75 2.26
CA LYS A 251 -21.79 -2.65 2.68
C LYS A 251 -22.16 -1.27 3.26
N ASP A 252 -21.21 -0.62 3.93
CA ASP A 252 -21.42 0.68 4.57
C ASP A 252 -21.23 1.80 3.53
N PHE A 253 -20.33 1.60 2.55
CA PHE A 253 -19.96 2.61 1.55
C PHE A 253 -20.58 2.37 0.16
N ILE A 254 -21.59 1.50 0.03
CA ILE A 254 -22.32 1.23 -1.23
C ILE A 254 -23.04 2.48 -1.78
N LYS A 255 -23.28 3.45 -0.91
CA LYS A 255 -23.68 4.82 -1.24
C LYS A 255 -22.56 5.75 -0.77
N ALA A 256 -22.36 6.86 -1.50
CA ALA A 256 -21.40 7.87 -1.11
C ALA A 256 -21.59 8.31 0.35
N GLN A 257 -20.50 8.27 1.12
CA GLN A 257 -20.47 8.76 2.49
C GLN A 257 -19.33 9.76 2.68
N ARG A 258 -19.60 10.84 3.41
CA ARG A 258 -18.56 11.74 3.90
C ARG A 258 -18.04 11.27 5.25
N VAL A 259 -16.74 11.07 5.37
CA VAL A 259 -16.08 10.66 6.62
C VAL A 259 -15.12 11.72 7.14
N SER A 260 -14.88 11.69 8.45
CA SER A 260 -13.96 12.59 9.13
C SER A 260 -13.26 11.84 10.26
N TYR A 261 -11.94 11.70 10.15
CA TYR A 261 -11.10 11.07 11.16
C TYR A 261 -10.17 12.08 11.80
N ASN A 262 -9.88 11.90 13.09
CA ASN A 262 -8.82 12.65 13.75
C ASN A 262 -7.46 12.08 13.35
N ILE A 263 -6.46 12.94 13.19
CA ILE A 263 -5.08 12.49 12.98
C ILE A 263 -4.60 11.75 14.25
N PRO A 264 -4.15 10.47 14.12
CA PRO A 264 -3.57 9.71 15.23
C PRO A 264 -2.42 10.47 15.89
N LEU A 265 -2.22 10.30 17.19
CA LEU A 265 -1.20 11.06 17.92
C LEU A 265 0.20 10.78 17.36
N GLU A 266 0.46 9.52 17.01
CA GLU A 266 1.69 9.00 16.42
C GLU A 266 1.94 9.54 15.01
N ALA A 267 0.89 10.01 14.33
CA ALA A 267 0.96 10.61 13.00
C ALA A 267 1.11 12.14 13.04
N ARG A 268 1.23 12.77 14.21
CA ARG A 268 1.43 14.24 14.33
C ARG A 268 2.90 14.62 14.23
N VAL A 269 3.53 14.21 13.14
CA VAL A 269 4.94 14.44 12.85
C VAL A 269 5.12 14.98 11.43
N LYS A 270 6.36 15.31 11.06
CA LYS A 270 6.72 15.64 9.69
C LYS A 270 6.96 14.37 8.87
N GLY A 271 6.77 14.44 7.55
CA GLY A 271 7.10 13.35 6.64
C GLY A 271 6.01 12.27 6.54
N VAL A 272 4.79 12.53 7.02
CA VAL A 272 3.73 11.52 7.04
C VAL A 272 3.10 11.39 5.65
N MET A 273 2.96 10.16 5.16
CA MET A 273 2.16 9.88 3.96
C MET A 273 0.88 9.16 4.35
N LEU A 274 -0.20 9.50 3.67
CA LEU A 274 -1.49 8.83 3.79
C LEU A 274 -1.71 7.93 2.57
N ARG A 275 -2.35 6.78 2.78
CA ARG A 275 -2.70 5.85 1.72
C ARG A 275 -4.15 5.39 1.82
N TRP A 276 -4.83 5.38 0.68
CA TRP A 276 -6.05 4.61 0.46
C TRP A 276 -5.70 3.39 -0.38
N TRP A 277 -6.10 2.20 0.06
CA TRP A 277 -5.75 0.95 -0.62
C TRP A 277 -6.90 -0.05 -0.56
N GLN A 278 -7.20 -0.68 -1.69
CA GLN A 278 -8.11 -1.82 -1.78
C GLN A 278 -7.28 -3.11 -1.95
N PRO A 279 -7.28 -4.02 -0.95
CA PRO A 279 -6.48 -5.24 -1.01
C PRO A 279 -6.99 -6.31 -1.98
N ARG A 280 -8.31 -6.51 -2.05
CA ARG A 280 -8.93 -7.54 -2.91
C ARG A 280 -9.94 -6.94 -3.86
N HIS A 281 -9.96 -7.47 -5.08
CA HIS A 281 -10.96 -7.24 -6.11
C HIS A 281 -10.91 -8.35 -7.17
N GLU A 282 -11.96 -8.49 -7.98
CA GLU A 282 -12.10 -9.48 -9.06
C GLU A 282 -11.48 -9.06 -10.40
N GLY A 283 -10.52 -8.15 -10.35
CA GLY A 283 -9.84 -7.64 -11.54
C GLY A 283 -10.43 -6.35 -12.11
N ALA A 284 -10.09 -6.03 -13.36
CA ALA A 284 -10.50 -4.80 -14.01
C ALA A 284 -12.01 -4.77 -14.24
N GLY A 285 -12.63 -3.63 -13.96
CA GLY A 285 -14.08 -3.47 -14.10
C GLY A 285 -14.93 -4.13 -13.01
N HIS A 286 -14.29 -4.62 -11.93
CA HIS A 286 -14.98 -5.20 -10.78
C HIS A 286 -14.55 -4.53 -9.46
N ASP A 287 -15.46 -4.51 -8.49
CA ASP A 287 -15.26 -3.99 -7.13
C ASP A 287 -14.71 -2.57 -7.11
N GLN A 288 -15.23 -1.70 -7.96
CA GLN A 288 -14.71 -0.35 -8.12
C GLN A 288 -15.04 0.53 -6.91
N TRP A 289 -14.22 1.55 -6.70
CA TRP A 289 -14.47 2.57 -5.69
C TRP A 289 -14.01 3.95 -6.17
N ALA A 290 -14.56 4.98 -5.55
CA ALA A 290 -14.30 6.38 -5.90
C ALA A 290 -14.13 7.24 -4.65
N LEU A 291 -13.14 8.13 -4.69
CA LEU A 291 -12.72 9.06 -3.64
C LEU A 291 -12.94 10.53 -4.07
#